data_AF-A0A0D6PGB1-F1
#
_entry.id   AF-A0A0D6PGB1-F1
#
_cell.length_a   1.000
_cell.length_b   1.000
_cell.length_c   1.000
_cell.angle_alpha   90.00
_cell.angle_beta   90.00
_cell.angle_gamma   90.00
#
_symmetry.space_group_name_H-M   'P 1'
#
loop_
_entity.id
_entity.type
_entity.pdbx_description
1 polymer ?
#
loop_
_entity_poly.entity_id
_entity_poly.type
_entity_poly.pdbx_seq_one_letter_code
_entity_poly.pdbx_strand_id
1 'polypeptide(L)'
;MDYPIASFVARLKKEGAIKSVDKADTIEGLLSTLTEQQEQIVRLRHGIGPYPTHTLAQIGDIVGLSKERVRQIENRAFRQFRWIIHHQDVDDELAFASYLKQRAAKSAAVEQQRQQAAISKIREVERKRHDKEQRAEARRTHARKAARERKLKQTESEYQGMKGQADIIQKKIAKIERRGWFARTILPHESKLAALHKKNEQLRQRIETATAILAQIVNNSPTSESEADEGALISWDAADEVNSNE
;
A
#
# COMPACT_ATOMS: atom_id res chain seq x y z
N MET A 1 -49.67 2.88 -34.71
CA MET A 1 -48.28 2.46 -34.44
C MET A 1 -47.52 3.73 -34.06
N ASP A 2 -47.84 4.31 -32.90
CA ASP A 2 -47.50 5.70 -32.61
C ASP A 2 -46.11 5.86 -31.99
N TYR A 3 -45.28 6.57 -32.75
CA TYR A 3 -44.14 7.44 -32.43
C TYR A 3 -43.61 7.43 -30.98
N PRO A 4 -42.51 6.69 -30.71
CA PRO A 4 -41.80 6.68 -29.43
C PRO A 4 -41.40 8.10 -28.96
N ILE A 5 -40.79 8.87 -29.87
CA ILE A 5 -40.32 10.24 -29.61
C ILE A 5 -41.49 11.22 -29.39
N ALA A 6 -42.64 11.01 -30.03
CA ALA A 6 -43.76 11.94 -29.93
C ALA A 6 -44.35 12.00 -28.51
N SER A 7 -44.35 10.89 -27.76
CA SER A 7 -44.83 10.87 -26.39
C SER A 7 -43.97 11.73 -25.44
N PHE A 8 -42.65 11.71 -25.65
CA PHE A 8 -41.69 12.50 -24.90
C PHE A 8 -41.82 13.99 -25.23
N VAL A 9 -41.81 14.32 -26.52
CA VAL A 9 -41.93 15.69 -27.02
C VAL A 9 -43.28 16.29 -26.63
N ALA A 10 -44.38 15.54 -26.71
CA ALA A 10 -45.70 16.00 -26.28
C ALA A 10 -45.73 16.37 -24.80
N ARG A 11 -45.08 15.56 -23.95
CA ARG A 11 -44.97 15.87 -22.52
C ARG A 11 -44.13 17.13 -22.27
N LEU A 12 -42.99 17.27 -22.94
CA LEU A 12 -42.16 18.48 -22.85
C LEU A 12 -42.90 19.73 -23.32
N LYS A 13 -43.60 19.67 -24.45
CA LYS A 13 -44.41 20.77 -24.99
C LYS A 13 -45.54 21.15 -24.03
N LYS A 14 -46.21 20.17 -23.44
CA LYS A 14 -47.26 20.41 -22.43
C LYS A 14 -46.71 21.08 -21.17
N GLU A 15 -45.50 20.71 -20.74
CA GLU A 15 -44.90 21.18 -19.50
C GLU A 15 -44.11 22.50 -19.63
N GLY A 16 -43.81 22.96 -20.86
CA GLY A 16 -42.95 24.14 -21.07
C GLY A 16 -43.12 24.94 -22.38
N ALA A 17 -44.14 24.66 -23.22
CA ALA A 17 -44.52 25.44 -24.42
C ALA A 17 -43.34 25.94 -25.30
N ILE A 18 -42.44 25.04 -25.70
CA ILE A 18 -41.35 25.36 -26.65
C ILE A 18 -41.73 24.91 -28.06
N LYS A 19 -41.32 25.68 -29.07
CA LYS A 19 -41.59 25.39 -30.49
C LYS A 19 -40.55 24.46 -31.13
N SER A 20 -39.29 24.46 -30.69
CA SER A 20 -38.16 23.80 -31.37
C SER A 20 -37.77 22.39 -30.87
N VAL A 21 -38.44 21.81 -29.86
CA VAL A 21 -38.08 20.50 -29.25
C VAL A 21 -38.15 19.32 -30.22
N ASP A 22 -38.71 19.52 -31.41
CA ASP A 22 -38.83 18.47 -32.42
C ASP A 22 -37.47 18.08 -33.05
N LYS A 23 -36.40 18.86 -32.82
CA LYS A 23 -35.05 18.54 -33.32
C LYS A 23 -34.40 17.42 -32.50
N ALA A 24 -33.90 16.39 -33.19
CA ALA A 24 -33.24 15.24 -32.56
C ALA A 24 -32.02 15.65 -31.71
N ASP A 25 -31.20 16.59 -32.19
CA ASP A 25 -30.00 17.06 -31.49
C ASP A 25 -30.32 17.79 -30.18
N THR A 26 -31.43 18.55 -30.15
CA THR A 26 -31.91 19.21 -28.94
C THR A 26 -32.38 18.19 -27.90
N ILE A 27 -33.06 17.13 -28.33
CA ILE A 27 -33.49 16.03 -27.47
C ILE A 27 -32.28 15.30 -26.88
N GLU A 28 -31.31 14.94 -27.73
CA GLU A 28 -30.10 14.25 -27.29
C GLU A 28 -29.27 15.14 -26.35
N GLY A 29 -29.17 16.43 -26.66
CA GLY A 29 -28.53 17.43 -25.81
C GLY A 29 -29.21 17.54 -24.44
N LEU A 30 -30.54 17.62 -24.38
CA LEU A 30 -31.27 17.60 -23.11
C LEU A 30 -31.01 16.31 -22.33
N LEU A 31 -31.13 15.14 -22.97
CA LEU A 31 -30.87 13.84 -22.34
C LEU A 31 -29.47 13.76 -21.75
N SER A 32 -28.45 14.27 -22.44
CA SER A 32 -27.06 14.30 -21.95
C SER A 32 -26.85 15.13 -20.67
N THR A 33 -27.80 15.99 -20.32
CA THR A 33 -27.74 16.76 -19.07
C THR A 33 -28.21 15.97 -17.84
N LEU A 34 -28.93 14.87 -18.04
CA LEU A 34 -29.40 14.01 -16.95
C LEU A 34 -28.26 13.16 -16.38
N THR A 35 -28.48 12.56 -15.22
CA THR A 35 -27.61 11.47 -14.77
C THR A 35 -27.87 10.21 -15.59
N GLU A 36 -26.91 9.30 -15.66
CA GLU A 36 -27.02 8.03 -16.40
C GLU A 36 -28.32 7.26 -16.07
N GLN A 37 -28.67 7.14 -14.78
CA GLN A 37 -29.91 6.49 -14.34
C GLN A 37 -31.17 7.23 -14.79
N GLN A 38 -31.17 8.57 -14.75
CA GLN A 38 -32.31 9.37 -15.19
C GLN A 38 -32.51 9.25 -16.69
N GLU A 39 -31.43 9.37 -17.45
CA GLU A 39 -31.42 9.24 -18.90
C GLU A 39 -31.93 7.87 -19.34
N GLN A 40 -31.40 6.79 -18.75
CA GLN A 40 -31.82 5.42 -19.05
C GLN A 40 -33.32 5.21 -18.82
N ILE A 41 -33.85 5.69 -17.68
CA ILE A 41 -35.28 5.58 -17.36
C ILE A 41 -36.12 6.34 -18.40
N VAL A 42 -35.72 7.56 -18.79
CA VAL A 42 -36.45 8.36 -19.79
C VAL A 42 -36.38 7.71 -21.18
N ARG A 43 -35.21 7.23 -21.60
CA ARG A 43 -35.03 6.53 -22.88
C ARG A 43 -35.88 5.26 -22.96
N LEU A 44 -35.89 4.42 -21.93
CA LEU A 44 -36.73 3.21 -21.86
C LEU A 44 -38.22 3.54 -21.81
N ARG A 45 -38.62 4.61 -21.13
CA ARG A 45 -40.01 5.00 -20.99
C ARG A 45 -40.62 5.47 -22.31
N HIS A 46 -39.87 6.26 -23.06
CA HIS A 46 -40.33 6.89 -24.29
C HIS A 46 -39.78 6.24 -25.56
N GLY A 47 -38.99 5.17 -25.43
CA GLY A 47 -38.41 4.47 -26.57
C GLY A 47 -37.52 5.36 -27.44
N ILE A 48 -36.67 6.17 -26.82
CA ILE A 48 -35.78 7.11 -27.53
C ILE A 48 -34.48 6.38 -27.88
N GLY A 49 -34.08 6.40 -29.16
CA GLY A 49 -32.91 5.67 -29.65
C GLY A 49 -33.24 4.21 -30.00
N PRO A 50 -32.37 3.23 -29.65
CA PRO A 50 -32.59 1.82 -29.98
C PRO A 50 -33.54 1.09 -29.01
N TYR A 51 -34.14 1.80 -28.05
CA TYR A 51 -34.92 1.19 -26.97
C TYR A 51 -36.41 1.12 -27.31
N PRO A 52 -37.10 0.01 -27.01
CA PRO A 52 -38.55 -0.03 -27.06
C PRO A 52 -39.18 0.69 -25.85
N THR A 53 -40.44 1.10 -25.97
CA THR A 53 -41.18 1.74 -24.88
C THR A 53 -41.55 0.75 -23.77
N HIS A 54 -41.27 1.10 -22.52
CA HIS A 54 -41.56 0.27 -21.35
C HIS A 54 -42.49 0.96 -20.34
N THR A 55 -43.26 0.14 -19.62
CA THR A 55 -44.05 0.62 -18.48
C THR A 55 -43.17 0.90 -17.27
N LEU A 56 -43.62 1.74 -16.33
CA LEU A 56 -42.88 2.02 -15.09
C LEU A 56 -42.54 0.76 -14.29
N ALA A 57 -43.41 -0.26 -14.34
CA ALA A 57 -43.17 -1.53 -13.66
C ALA A 57 -42.03 -2.31 -14.34
N GLN A 58 -42.11 -2.49 -15.67
CA GLN A 58 -41.06 -3.15 -16.46
C GLN A 58 -39.71 -2.45 -16.33
N ILE A 59 -39.69 -1.11 -16.34
CA ILE A 59 -38.46 -0.35 -16.11
C ILE A 59 -37.93 -0.63 -14.70
N GLY A 60 -38.81 -0.63 -13.70
CA GLY A 60 -38.46 -1.00 -12.32
C GLY A 60 -37.78 -2.36 -12.23
N ASP A 61 -38.31 -3.35 -12.94
CA ASP A 61 -37.71 -4.69 -12.99
C ASP A 61 -36.32 -4.68 -13.66
N ILE A 62 -36.13 -3.88 -14.73
CA ILE A 62 -34.84 -3.76 -15.44
C ILE A 62 -33.77 -3.09 -14.59
N VAL A 63 -34.10 -1.99 -13.89
CA VAL A 63 -33.12 -1.23 -13.07
C VAL A 63 -33.08 -1.64 -11.59
N GLY A 64 -33.87 -2.63 -11.18
CA GLY A 64 -33.94 -3.10 -9.79
C GLY A 64 -34.57 -2.09 -8.82
N LEU A 65 -35.54 -1.29 -9.27
CA LEU A 65 -36.22 -0.26 -8.51
C LEU A 65 -37.73 -0.47 -8.44
N SER A 66 -38.38 0.05 -7.41
CA SER A 66 -39.85 0.04 -7.35
C SER A 66 -40.45 0.94 -8.43
N LYS A 67 -41.66 0.59 -8.90
CA LYS A 67 -42.44 1.40 -9.86
C LYS A 67 -42.54 2.88 -9.45
N GLU A 68 -42.80 3.13 -8.17
CA GLU A 68 -42.92 4.49 -7.64
C GLU A 68 -41.58 5.21 -7.63
N ARG A 69 -40.48 4.51 -7.35
CA ARG A 69 -39.14 5.09 -7.43
C ARG A 69 -38.78 5.50 -8.87
N VAL A 70 -39.09 4.66 -9.85
CA VAL A 70 -38.92 5.00 -11.28
C VAL A 70 -39.72 6.25 -11.64
N ARG A 71 -41.00 6.34 -11.23
CA ARG A 71 -41.85 7.52 -11.45
C ARG A 71 -41.24 8.79 -10.84
N GLN A 72 -40.68 8.69 -9.63
CA GLN A 72 -40.03 9.82 -8.98
C GLN A 72 -38.78 10.29 -9.73
N ILE A 73 -37.98 9.35 -10.24
CA ILE A 73 -36.77 9.67 -11.02
C ILE A 73 -37.17 10.32 -12.34
N GLU A 74 -38.15 9.76 -13.05
CA GLU A 74 -38.72 10.34 -14.28
C GLU A 74 -39.20 11.78 -14.04
N ASN A 75 -40.00 12.02 -12.99
CA ASN A 75 -40.48 13.37 -12.65
C ASN A 75 -39.36 14.33 -12.20
N ARG A 76 -38.23 13.83 -11.70
CA ARG A 76 -37.06 14.69 -11.44
C ARG A 76 -36.38 15.08 -12.75
N ALA A 77 -36.24 14.15 -13.69
CA ALA A 77 -35.69 14.43 -15.01
C ALA A 77 -36.52 15.50 -15.76
N PHE A 78 -37.84 15.35 -15.82
CA PHE A 78 -38.72 16.35 -16.46
C PHE A 78 -38.67 17.72 -15.78
N ARG A 79 -38.58 17.77 -14.44
CA ARG A 79 -38.38 19.04 -13.72
C ARG A 79 -37.06 19.72 -14.09
N GLN A 80 -36.00 18.95 -14.29
CA GLN A 80 -34.71 19.47 -14.73
C GLN A 80 -34.78 20.00 -16.17
N PHE A 81 -35.40 19.25 -17.09
CA PHE A 81 -35.61 19.72 -18.45
C PHE A 81 -36.34 21.06 -18.45
N ARG A 82 -37.44 21.17 -17.71
CA ARG A 82 -38.21 22.41 -17.57
C ARG A 82 -37.33 23.57 -17.07
N TRP A 83 -36.46 23.32 -16.10
CA TRP A 83 -35.54 24.35 -15.63
C TRP A 83 -34.57 24.81 -16.72
N ILE A 84 -33.95 23.88 -17.44
CA ILE A 84 -33.02 24.17 -18.56
C ILE A 84 -33.75 24.97 -19.64
N ILE A 85 -34.93 24.51 -20.04
CA ILE A 85 -35.81 25.10 -21.04
C ILE A 85 -36.17 26.56 -20.70
N HIS A 86 -36.51 26.86 -19.44
CA HIS A 86 -36.91 28.21 -19.06
C HIS A 86 -35.75 29.17 -18.83
N HIS A 87 -34.59 28.66 -18.43
CA HIS A 87 -33.46 29.51 -18.06
C HIS A 87 -32.46 29.68 -19.19
N GLN A 88 -32.43 28.74 -20.14
CA GLN A 88 -31.53 28.75 -21.29
C GLN A 88 -32.34 28.88 -22.56
N ASP A 89 -31.82 29.64 -23.51
CA ASP A 89 -32.47 29.81 -24.81
C ASP A 89 -32.21 28.56 -25.66
N VAL A 90 -33.03 27.53 -25.44
CA VAL A 90 -32.92 26.23 -26.14
C VAL A 90 -33.25 26.36 -27.63
N ASP A 91 -33.93 27.44 -28.03
CA ASP A 91 -34.22 27.76 -29.43
C ASP A 91 -32.96 28.26 -30.17
N ASP A 92 -31.98 28.83 -29.47
CA ASP A 92 -30.66 29.18 -30.01
C ASP A 92 -29.67 28.01 -29.88
N GLU A 93 -29.38 27.36 -31.01
CA GLU A 93 -28.47 26.22 -31.10
C GLU A 93 -27.06 26.52 -30.57
N LEU A 94 -26.53 27.73 -30.78
CA LEU A 94 -25.18 28.10 -30.37
C LEU A 94 -25.11 28.29 -28.85
N ALA A 95 -26.10 28.97 -28.29
CA ALA A 95 -26.21 29.18 -26.84
C ALA A 95 -26.36 27.84 -26.11
N PHE A 96 -27.24 26.97 -26.61
CA PHE A 96 -27.48 25.66 -26.00
C PHE A 96 -26.25 24.75 -26.10
N ALA A 97 -25.56 24.72 -27.24
CA ALA A 97 -24.32 23.94 -27.41
C ALA A 97 -23.20 24.41 -26.46
N SER A 98 -23.05 25.72 -26.27
CA SER A 98 -22.10 26.29 -25.31
C SER A 98 -22.42 25.87 -23.88
N TYR A 99 -23.71 25.91 -23.50
CA TYR A 99 -24.17 25.45 -22.19
C TYR A 99 -23.84 23.97 -21.95
N LEU A 100 -24.10 23.09 -22.92
CA LEU A 100 -23.79 21.66 -22.82
C LEU A 100 -22.29 21.42 -22.65
N LYS A 101 -21.45 22.12 -23.42
CA LYS A 101 -19.98 22.06 -23.29
C LYS A 101 -19.53 22.49 -21.90
N GLN A 102 -20.05 23.61 -21.39
CA GLN A 102 -19.71 24.09 -20.04
C GLN A 102 -20.13 23.10 -18.96
N ARG A 103 -21.31 22.48 -19.10
CA ARG A 103 -21.81 21.50 -18.14
C ARG A 103 -20.96 20.23 -18.13
N ALA A 104 -20.61 19.70 -19.31
CA ALA A 104 -19.74 18.53 -19.45
C ALA A 104 -18.33 18.80 -18.88
N ALA A 105 -17.78 19.99 -19.13
CA ALA A 105 -16.50 20.40 -18.54
C ALA A 105 -16.56 20.49 -17.00
N LYS A 106 -17.64 21.03 -16.45
CA LYS A 106 -17.87 21.09 -14.99
C LYS A 106 -17.95 19.70 -14.37
N SER A 107 -18.71 18.77 -14.98
CA SER A 107 -18.79 17.39 -14.47
C SER A 107 -17.45 16.66 -14.59
N ALA A 108 -16.74 16.81 -15.71
CA ALA A 108 -15.43 16.22 -15.92
C ALA A 108 -14.40 16.73 -14.89
N ALA A 109 -14.39 18.03 -14.59
CA ALA A 109 -13.49 18.60 -13.59
C ALA A 109 -13.76 18.03 -12.18
N VAL A 110 -15.03 17.88 -11.79
CA VAL A 110 -15.41 17.27 -10.51
C VAL A 110 -14.97 15.80 -10.45
N GLU A 111 -15.08 15.07 -11.55
CA GLU A 111 -14.67 13.67 -11.62
C GLU A 111 -13.15 13.52 -11.58
N GLN A 112 -12.41 14.36 -12.30
CA GLN A 112 -10.95 14.41 -12.22
C GLN A 112 -10.47 14.71 -10.79
N GLN A 113 -11.10 15.67 -10.10
CA GLN A 113 -10.79 15.94 -8.70
C GLN A 113 -11.03 14.73 -7.80
N ARG A 114 -12.13 13.99 -8.02
CA ARG A 114 -12.42 12.75 -7.26
C ARG A 114 -11.37 11.68 -7.53
N GLN A 115 -10.98 11.49 -8.79
CA GLN A 115 -9.94 10.54 -9.19
C GLN A 115 -8.59 10.91 -8.56
N GLN A 116 -8.19 12.18 -8.64
CA GLN A 116 -6.97 12.69 -8.01
C GLN A 116 -6.99 12.48 -6.48
N ALA A 117 -8.12 12.76 -5.83
CA ALA A 117 -8.29 12.54 -4.39
C ALA A 117 -8.29 11.05 -4.00
N ALA A 118 -8.78 10.16 -4.87
CA ALA A 118 -8.68 8.72 -4.66
C ALA A 118 -7.23 8.24 -4.78
N ILE A 119 -6.53 8.68 -5.83
CA ILE A 119 -5.11 8.36 -6.07
C ILE A 119 -4.25 8.87 -4.91
N SER A 120 -4.47 10.09 -4.43
CA SER A 120 -3.69 10.65 -3.33
C SER A 120 -3.87 9.85 -2.03
N LYS A 121 -5.09 9.39 -1.73
CA LYS A 121 -5.36 8.50 -0.58
C LYS A 121 -4.67 7.15 -0.72
N ILE A 122 -4.69 6.55 -1.91
CA ILE A 122 -3.99 5.27 -2.17
C ILE A 122 -2.48 5.45 -1.92
N ARG A 123 -1.88 6.49 -2.51
CA ARG A 123 -0.46 6.83 -2.32
C ARG A 123 -0.11 7.05 -0.84
N GLU A 124 -0.98 7.72 -0.08
CA GLU A 124 -0.76 7.94 1.35
C GLU A 124 -0.75 6.61 2.14
N VAL A 125 -1.66 5.69 1.82
CA VAL A 125 -1.70 4.36 2.45
C VAL A 125 -0.44 3.55 2.13
N GLU A 126 0.02 3.59 0.88
CA GLU A 126 1.25 2.91 0.46
C GLU A 126 2.49 3.46 1.18
N ARG A 127 2.62 4.80 1.28
CA ARG A 127 3.70 5.43 2.06
C ARG A 127 3.71 4.94 3.51
N LYS A 128 2.55 4.90 4.17
CA LYS A 128 2.44 4.41 5.56
C LYS A 128 2.82 2.93 5.68
N ARG A 129 2.50 2.10 4.69
CA ARG A 129 2.90 0.67 4.67
C ARG A 129 4.41 0.55 4.55
N HIS A 130 5.00 1.25 3.59
CA HIS A 130 6.45 1.26 3.36
C HIS A 130 7.21 1.76 4.59
N ASP A 131 6.81 2.88 5.20
CA ASP A 131 7.42 3.39 6.43
C ASP A 131 7.35 2.37 7.58
N LYS A 132 6.23 1.65 7.69
CA LYS A 132 6.06 0.61 8.71
C LYS A 132 7.00 -0.57 8.46
N GLU A 133 7.17 -0.98 7.22
CA GLU A 133 8.09 -2.04 6.81
C GLU A 133 9.53 -1.66 7.09
N GLN A 134 9.95 -0.46 6.68
CA GLN A 134 11.29 0.06 6.97
C GLN A 134 11.58 0.10 8.48
N ARG A 135 10.62 0.58 9.30
CA ARG A 135 10.76 0.58 10.76
C ARG A 135 10.85 -0.83 11.33
N ALA A 136 10.07 -1.78 10.81
CA ALA A 136 10.11 -3.17 11.24
C ALA A 136 11.46 -3.81 10.88
N GLU A 137 11.99 -3.54 9.69
CA GLU A 137 13.29 -3.99 9.24
C GLU A 137 14.43 -3.40 10.08
N ALA A 138 14.43 -2.08 10.33
CA ALA A 138 15.38 -1.43 11.23
C ALA A 138 15.37 -2.03 12.64
N ARG A 139 14.19 -2.41 13.17
CA ARG A 139 14.09 -3.12 14.45
C ARG A 139 14.70 -4.53 14.37
N ARG A 140 14.50 -5.25 13.27
CA ARG A 140 15.06 -6.59 13.06
C ARG A 140 16.58 -6.54 12.94
N THR A 141 17.14 -5.59 12.19
CA THR A 141 18.59 -5.41 12.05
C THR A 141 19.22 -5.06 13.39
N HIS A 142 18.63 -4.11 14.13
CA HIS A 142 19.06 -3.76 15.47
C HIS A 142 19.00 -4.96 16.43
N ALA A 143 17.92 -5.74 16.41
CA ALA A 143 17.79 -6.94 17.24
C ALA A 143 18.83 -8.02 16.89
N ARG A 144 19.13 -8.23 15.60
CA ARG A 144 20.19 -9.15 15.15
C ARG A 144 21.56 -8.71 15.67
N LYS A 145 21.89 -7.42 15.55
CA LYS A 145 23.15 -6.84 16.06
C LYS A 145 23.26 -7.01 17.58
N ALA A 146 22.22 -6.63 18.33
CA ALA A 146 22.19 -6.77 19.78
C ALA A 146 22.31 -8.24 20.25
N ALA A 147 21.66 -9.19 19.56
CA ALA A 147 21.78 -10.61 19.87
C ALA A 147 23.20 -11.14 19.65
N ARG A 148 23.88 -10.68 18.58
CA ARG A 148 25.28 -11.00 18.32
C ARG A 148 26.20 -10.44 19.39
N GLU A 149 26.03 -9.17 19.76
CA GLU A 149 26.83 -8.53 20.83
C GLU A 149 26.66 -9.26 22.17
N ARG A 150 25.46 -9.73 22.50
CA ARG A 150 25.23 -10.56 23.70
C ARG A 150 25.98 -11.88 23.64
N LYS A 151 25.95 -12.57 22.50
CA LYS A 151 26.70 -13.82 22.29
C LYS A 151 28.21 -13.59 22.38
N LEU A 152 28.71 -12.52 21.80
CA LEU A 152 30.12 -12.13 21.88
C LEU A 152 30.52 -11.89 23.35
N LYS A 153 29.79 -11.05 24.08
CA LYS A 153 30.07 -10.77 25.50
C LYS A 153 30.03 -12.04 26.37
N GLN A 154 29.07 -12.93 26.12
CA GLN A 154 28.97 -14.19 26.85
C GLN A 154 30.18 -15.08 26.57
N THR A 155 30.51 -15.29 25.30
CA THR A 155 31.66 -16.12 24.90
C THR A 155 33.00 -15.55 25.37
N GLU A 156 33.16 -14.23 25.35
CA GLU A 156 34.32 -13.54 25.94
C GLU A 156 34.42 -13.77 27.46
N SER A 157 33.31 -13.63 28.18
CA SER A 157 33.28 -13.87 29.63
C SER A 157 33.64 -15.32 29.99
N GLU A 158 33.09 -16.29 29.24
CA GLU A 158 33.42 -17.71 29.38
C GLU A 158 34.90 -17.98 29.12
N TYR A 159 35.46 -17.41 28.04
CA TYR A 159 36.89 -17.49 27.74
C TYR A 159 37.76 -16.94 28.87
N GLN A 160 37.46 -15.73 29.37
CA GLN A 160 38.23 -15.11 30.46
C GLN A 160 38.13 -15.93 31.76
N GLY A 161 36.97 -16.50 32.06
CA GLY A 161 36.77 -17.39 33.20
C GLY A 161 37.63 -18.66 33.10
N MET A 162 37.65 -19.31 31.93
CA MET A 162 38.48 -20.50 31.69
C MET A 162 39.97 -20.16 31.76
N LYS A 163 40.39 -19.04 31.20
CA LYS A 163 41.77 -18.55 31.26
C LYS A 163 42.23 -18.32 32.71
N GLY A 164 41.40 -17.66 33.52
CA GLY A 164 41.69 -17.46 34.95
C GLY A 164 41.82 -18.78 35.72
N GLN A 165 40.98 -19.78 35.43
CA GLN A 165 41.09 -21.13 36.02
C GLN A 165 42.39 -21.84 35.60
N ALA A 166 42.78 -21.72 34.32
CA ALA A 166 44.02 -22.28 33.81
C ALA A 166 45.23 -21.66 34.50
N ASP A 167 45.26 -20.33 34.70
CA ASP A 167 46.33 -19.63 35.42
C ASP A 167 46.46 -20.11 36.87
N ILE A 168 45.33 -20.31 37.56
CA ILE A 168 45.32 -20.84 38.94
C ILE A 168 45.89 -22.26 38.97
N ILE A 169 45.50 -23.12 38.04
CA ILE A 169 46.01 -24.50 37.96
C ILE A 169 47.51 -24.50 37.63
N GLN A 170 47.96 -23.66 36.70
CA GLN A 170 49.38 -23.52 36.37
C GLN A 170 50.20 -23.06 37.59
N LYS A 171 49.72 -22.07 38.35
CA LYS A 171 50.37 -21.64 39.60
C LYS A 171 50.44 -22.77 40.63
N LYS A 172 49.39 -23.60 40.73
CA LYS A 172 49.38 -24.78 41.62
C LYS A 172 50.40 -25.83 41.18
N ILE A 173 50.47 -26.14 39.88
CA ILE A 173 51.46 -27.05 39.29
C ILE A 173 52.88 -26.54 39.59
N ALA A 174 53.19 -25.28 39.25
CA ALA A 174 54.50 -24.67 39.48
C ALA A 174 54.89 -24.59 40.97
N LYS A 175 53.91 -24.50 41.89
CA LYS A 175 54.17 -24.55 43.34
C LYS A 175 54.52 -25.96 43.81
N ILE A 176 53.88 -26.98 43.24
CA ILE A 176 54.15 -28.38 43.54
C ILE A 176 55.52 -28.78 42.96
N GLU A 177 55.83 -28.41 41.72
CA GLU A 177 57.10 -28.71 41.05
C GLU A 177 58.31 -28.07 41.74
N ARG A 178 58.15 -26.85 42.28
CA ARG A 178 59.20 -26.13 43.04
C ARG A 178 59.50 -26.74 44.41
N ARG A 179 58.62 -27.56 44.97
CA ARG A 179 58.92 -28.29 46.22
C ARG A 179 59.88 -29.42 45.85
N GLY A 180 61.10 -29.37 46.40
CA GLY A 180 62.20 -30.29 46.09
C GLY A 180 61.88 -31.77 46.37
N TRP A 181 62.85 -32.64 46.06
CA TRP A 181 62.75 -34.12 46.03
C TRP A 181 61.88 -34.75 47.14
N PHE A 182 61.95 -34.25 48.38
CA PHE A 182 61.11 -34.71 49.50
C PHE A 182 59.59 -34.68 49.28
N ALA A 183 59.06 -33.73 48.51
CA ALA A 183 57.62 -33.67 48.22
C ALA A 183 57.17 -34.69 47.16
N ARG A 184 58.10 -35.19 46.33
CA ARG A 184 57.81 -36.17 45.26
C ARG A 184 57.69 -37.60 45.79
N THR A 185 58.39 -37.92 46.88
CA THR A 185 58.55 -39.32 47.37
C THR A 185 57.53 -39.75 48.43
N ILE A 186 56.86 -38.80 49.12
CA ILE A 186 56.00 -39.10 50.29
C ILE A 186 54.49 -38.89 50.00
N LEU A 187 54.16 -37.99 49.07
CA LEU A 187 52.77 -37.82 48.60
C LEU A 187 52.47 -38.82 47.48
N PRO A 188 51.20 -39.20 47.21
CA PRO A 188 50.78 -39.74 45.91
C PRO A 188 50.91 -38.62 44.86
N HIS A 189 52.14 -38.22 44.59
CA HIS A 189 52.52 -36.97 43.94
C HIS A 189 52.24 -37.04 42.45
N GLU A 190 52.50 -38.20 41.84
CA GLU A 190 52.25 -38.44 40.42
C GLU A 190 50.76 -38.37 40.09
N SER A 191 49.89 -39.00 40.89
CA SER A 191 48.45 -39.01 40.61
C SER A 191 47.80 -37.64 40.77
N LYS A 192 48.21 -36.85 41.80
CA LYS A 192 47.67 -35.50 42.03
C LYS A 192 48.19 -34.49 41.00
N LEU A 193 49.47 -34.56 40.63
CA LEU A 193 50.07 -33.71 39.60
C LEU A 193 49.50 -34.08 38.22
N ALA A 194 49.42 -35.37 37.88
CA ALA A 194 48.79 -35.86 36.65
C ALA A 194 47.31 -35.44 36.55
N ALA A 195 46.55 -35.48 37.65
CA ALA A 195 45.18 -34.98 37.67
C ALA A 195 45.08 -33.46 37.42
N LEU A 196 46.05 -32.67 37.92
CA LEU A 196 46.11 -31.22 37.63
C LEU A 196 46.52 -30.95 36.19
N HIS A 197 47.48 -31.69 35.63
CA HIS A 197 47.83 -31.59 34.20
C HIS A 197 46.65 -31.98 33.31
N LYS A 198 45.94 -33.07 33.61
CA LYS A 198 44.73 -33.48 32.88
C LYS A 198 43.65 -32.39 32.91
N LYS A 199 43.43 -31.76 34.06
CA LYS A 199 42.50 -30.62 34.19
C LYS A 199 42.96 -29.38 33.42
N ASN A 200 44.26 -29.09 33.41
CA ASN A 200 44.84 -27.98 32.64
C ASN A 200 44.69 -28.22 31.14
N GLU A 201 44.94 -29.45 30.68
CA GLU A 201 44.78 -29.83 29.28
C GLU A 201 43.33 -29.74 28.83
N GLN A 202 42.39 -30.21 29.65
CA GLN A 202 40.96 -30.04 29.39
C GLN A 202 40.54 -28.57 29.30
N LEU A 203 41.10 -27.68 30.13
CA LEU A 203 40.84 -26.25 30.04
C LEU A 203 41.46 -25.63 28.79
N ARG A 204 42.66 -26.04 28.39
CA ARG A 204 43.30 -25.58 27.15
C ARG A 204 42.48 -25.93 25.91
N GLN A 205 42.02 -27.17 25.81
CA GLN A 205 41.12 -27.61 24.72
C GLN A 205 39.83 -26.78 24.70
N ARG A 206 39.24 -26.51 25.86
CA ARG A 206 38.04 -25.65 25.93
C ARG A 206 38.32 -24.20 25.53
N ILE A 207 39.45 -23.64 25.95
CA ILE A 207 39.89 -22.31 25.54
C ILE A 207 40.05 -22.25 24.01
N GLU A 208 40.68 -23.25 23.40
CA GLU A 208 40.84 -23.35 21.95
C GLU A 208 39.48 -23.39 21.22
N THR A 209 38.54 -24.22 21.70
CA THR A 209 37.17 -24.23 21.14
C THR A 209 36.46 -22.88 21.29
N ALA A 210 36.62 -22.20 22.42
CA ALA A 210 36.03 -20.88 22.64
C ALA A 210 36.65 -19.82 21.72
N THR A 211 37.96 -19.87 21.47
CA THR A 211 38.62 -18.98 20.50
C THR A 211 38.15 -19.24 19.07
N ALA A 212 37.92 -20.49 18.69
CA ALA A 212 37.36 -20.83 17.39
C ALA A 212 35.93 -20.29 17.23
N ILE A 213 35.10 -20.41 18.27
CA ILE A 213 33.73 -19.85 18.28
C ILE A 213 33.76 -18.33 18.17
N LEU A 214 34.63 -17.63 18.92
CA LEU A 214 34.80 -16.19 18.81
C LEU A 214 35.23 -15.76 17.40
N ALA A 215 36.21 -16.47 16.81
CA ALA A 215 36.66 -16.22 15.45
C ALA A 215 35.53 -16.42 14.42
N GLN A 216 34.70 -17.46 14.58
CA GLN A 216 33.53 -17.68 13.72
C GLN A 216 32.48 -16.58 13.86
N ILE A 217 32.21 -16.12 15.08
CA ILE A 217 31.26 -15.03 15.33
C ILE A 217 31.77 -13.73 14.68
N VAL A 218 33.07 -13.44 14.75
CA VAL A 218 33.68 -12.26 14.13
C VAL A 218 33.68 -12.36 12.60
N ASN A 219 34.11 -13.49 12.04
CA ASN A 219 34.26 -13.69 10.59
C ASN A 219 32.93 -13.79 9.83
N ASN A 220 31.85 -14.32 10.43
CA ASN A 220 30.51 -14.31 9.83
C ASN A 220 29.84 -12.92 9.94
N SER A 221 30.60 -11.84 9.71
CA SER A 221 30.08 -10.48 9.66
C SER A 221 29.32 -10.26 8.34
N PRO A 222 28.09 -9.72 8.37
CA PRO A 222 27.30 -9.47 7.17
C PRO A 222 27.81 -8.26 6.35
N THR A 223 29.01 -7.76 6.63
CA THR A 223 29.57 -6.56 5.99
C THR A 223 29.85 -6.72 4.49
N SER A 224 29.84 -7.93 3.92
CA SER A 224 29.96 -8.09 2.46
C SER A 224 28.64 -8.06 1.69
N GLU A 225 27.47 -8.03 2.35
CA GLU A 225 26.16 -7.96 1.67
C GLU A 225 25.46 -6.61 1.88
N SER A 226 25.91 -5.78 2.82
CA SER A 226 25.30 -4.48 3.12
C SER A 226 26.00 -3.29 2.46
N GLU A 227 27.25 -3.42 1.99
CA GLU A 227 27.96 -2.34 1.29
C GLU A 227 27.73 -2.38 -0.23
N ALA A 228 27.14 -3.46 -0.76
CA ALA A 228 26.75 -3.56 -2.18
C ALA A 228 25.47 -2.78 -2.52
N ASP A 229 24.62 -2.47 -1.53
CA ASP A 229 23.35 -1.75 -1.73
C ASP A 229 23.46 -0.23 -1.51
N GLU A 230 24.56 0.28 -0.94
CA GLU A 230 24.78 1.74 -0.81
C GLU A 230 25.11 2.41 -2.16
N GLY A 231 25.36 1.62 -3.22
CA GLY A 231 25.49 2.09 -4.61
C GLY A 231 24.16 2.20 -5.38
N ALA A 232 23.03 1.80 -4.79
CA ALA A 232 21.72 1.78 -5.45
C ALA A 232 20.75 2.86 -4.95
N LEU A 233 21.24 3.89 -4.27
CA LEU A 233 20.54 5.17 -4.10
C LEU A 233 20.64 5.99 -5.40
N ILE A 234 20.16 5.42 -6.51
CA ILE A 234 19.79 6.20 -7.69
C ILE A 234 18.51 6.94 -7.30
N SER A 235 18.70 8.24 -7.08
CA SER A 235 17.75 9.34 -7.31
C SER A 235 16.30 8.91 -7.62
N TRP A 236 15.42 9.09 -6.63
CA TRP A 236 13.97 9.14 -6.87
C TRP A 236 13.49 10.55 -7.23
N ASP A 237 14.38 11.46 -7.63
CA ASP A 237 14.06 12.88 -7.92
C ASP A 237 14.12 13.25 -9.43
N ALA A 238 14.20 12.29 -10.35
CA ALA A 238 14.37 12.58 -11.79
C ALA A 238 13.15 12.20 -12.67
N ALA A 239 11.91 12.32 -12.17
CA ALA A 239 10.71 11.98 -12.95
C ALA A 239 9.72 13.14 -13.20
N ASP A 240 10.08 14.39 -12.87
CA ASP A 240 9.18 15.55 -13.07
C ASP A 240 9.73 16.66 -14.00
N GLU A 241 10.85 16.47 -14.71
CA GLU A 241 11.39 17.48 -15.66
C GLU A 241 11.52 16.95 -17.11
N VAL A 242 10.46 16.37 -17.68
CA VAL A 242 10.32 16.31 -19.14
C VAL A 242 8.86 16.49 -19.54
N ASN A 243 8.30 17.69 -19.35
CA ASN A 243 7.33 18.24 -20.30
C ASN A 243 7.14 19.76 -20.08
N SER A 244 8.12 20.55 -20.52
CA SER A 244 7.98 22.01 -20.65
C SER A 244 8.94 22.49 -21.73
N ASN A 245 8.71 22.04 -22.97
CA ASN A 245 9.05 22.73 -24.21
C ASN A 245 8.58 21.86 -25.38
N GLU A 246 7.35 22.09 -25.82
CA GLU A 246 6.90 22.12 -27.22
C GLU A 246 5.46 22.65 -27.29
#